data_AF-A0A3B9NLV0-F1
#
_entry.id   AF-A0A3B9NLV0-F1
#
_cell.length_a   1.000
_cell.length_b   1.000
_cell.length_c   1.000
_cell.angle_alpha   90.00
_cell.angle_beta   90.00
_cell.angle_gamma   90.00
#
_symmetry.space_group_name_H-M   'P 1'
#
loop_
_entity.id
_entity.type
_entity.pdbx_description
1 polymer ?
#
loop_
_entity_poly.entity_id
_entity_poly.type
_entity_poly.pdbx_seq_one_letter_code
_entity_poly.pdbx_strand_id
1 'polypeptide(L)'
;MSTSIKNGSRKNINDRPHIFYDGYWIRYYAPPLETLSAKRDLLVMLTRRTFHHTEPGINTPGHKVESARLSFISEQDPAKKRVNAAMLAGALFNRATDIFTSIVDLESKGIAVNQDNNLMLECSACFEEALELGKQVRHPSGHEGV
;
A
#
# COMPACT_ATOMS: atom_id res chain seq x y z
N MET A 1 -4.39 18.78 34.67
CA MET A 1 -3.70 17.59 34.11
C MET A 1 -4.45 17.19 32.86
N SER A 2 -3.85 17.28 31.67
CA SER A 2 -4.53 16.82 30.45
C SER A 2 -4.40 15.30 30.37
N THR A 3 -5.52 14.60 30.36
CA THR A 3 -5.58 13.16 30.21
C THR A 3 -5.19 12.82 28.78
N SER A 4 -3.95 12.38 28.58
CA SER A 4 -3.49 11.84 27.30
C SER A 4 -4.34 10.62 26.94
N ILE A 5 -5.07 10.69 25.82
CA ILE A 5 -5.88 9.58 25.32
C ILE A 5 -4.93 8.50 24.80
N LYS A 6 -5.12 7.24 25.20
CA LYS A 6 -4.26 6.13 24.80
C LYS A 6 -4.55 5.69 23.36
N ASN A 7 -3.52 5.39 22.56
CA ASN A 7 -3.69 4.73 21.27
C ASN A 7 -4.53 3.45 21.39
N GLY A 8 -5.46 3.26 20.46
CA GLY A 8 -6.46 2.18 20.49
C GLY A 8 -7.74 2.50 21.27
N SER A 9 -7.83 3.65 21.95
CA SER A 9 -9.07 4.07 22.61
C SER A 9 -10.21 4.20 21.59
N ARG A 10 -11.42 3.75 21.94
CA ARG A 10 -12.59 3.79 21.06
C ARG A 10 -13.66 4.75 21.58
N LYS A 11 -14.32 5.47 20.69
CA LYS A 11 -15.54 6.24 21.01
C LYS A 11 -16.42 6.40 19.78
N ASN A 12 -17.68 6.74 20.01
CA ASN A 12 -18.59 7.16 18.94
C ASN A 12 -18.51 8.68 18.75
N ILE A 13 -18.38 9.13 17.50
CA ILE A 13 -18.48 10.54 17.10
C ILE A 13 -19.55 10.61 16.03
N ASN A 14 -20.63 11.36 16.28
CA ASN A 14 -21.79 11.45 15.37
C ASN A 14 -22.30 10.05 14.97
N ASP A 15 -22.51 9.19 15.96
CA ASP A 15 -22.97 7.79 15.83
C ASP A 15 -22.10 6.90 14.94
N ARG A 16 -20.84 7.29 14.73
CA ARG A 16 -19.86 6.51 13.96
C ARG A 16 -18.73 6.07 14.88
N PRO A 17 -18.33 4.78 14.86
CA PRO A 17 -17.24 4.31 15.68
C PRO A 17 -15.91 4.91 15.19
N HIS A 18 -15.10 5.37 16.13
CA HIS A 18 -13.76 5.90 15.89
C HIS A 18 -12.76 5.25 16.86
N ILE A 19 -11.50 5.19 16.43
CA ILE A 19 -10.35 4.70 17.18
C ILE A 19 -9.27 5.78 17.22
N PHE A 20 -8.65 5.97 18.37
CA PHE A 20 -7.64 7.01 18.57
C PHE A 20 -6.24 6.49 18.25
N TYR A 21 -5.50 7.18 17.38
CA TYR A 21 -4.07 6.96 17.12
C TYR A 21 -3.38 8.29 16.83
N ASP A 22 -2.22 8.49 17.44
CA ASP A 22 -1.25 9.54 17.12
C ASP A 22 -1.86 10.96 17.09
N GLY A 23 -2.78 11.22 18.02
CA GLY A 23 -3.45 12.53 18.15
C GLY A 23 -4.78 12.64 17.40
N TYR A 24 -5.14 11.65 16.58
CA TYR A 24 -6.31 11.70 15.71
C TYR A 24 -7.37 10.66 16.10
N TRP A 25 -8.64 11.05 15.94
CA TRP A 25 -9.76 10.10 15.93
C TRP A 25 -10.00 9.63 14.49
N ILE A 26 -9.65 8.39 14.22
CA ILE A 26 -9.76 7.76 12.91
C ILE A 26 -11.05 6.94 12.87
N ARG A 27 -11.78 6.97 11.76
CA ARG A 27 -12.99 6.16 11.63
C ARG A 27 -12.66 4.68 11.73
N TYR A 28 -13.32 3.99 12.65
CA TYR A 28 -13.08 2.57 12.89
C TYR A 28 -13.89 1.72 11.92
N TYR A 29 -13.22 0.76 11.30
CA TYR A 29 -13.83 -0.33 10.55
C TYR A 29 -13.38 -1.64 11.19
N ALA A 30 -14.26 -2.63 11.22
CA ALA A 30 -13.87 -3.96 11.70
C ALA A 30 -12.76 -4.51 10.77
N PRO A 31 -11.68 -5.09 11.33
CA PRO A 31 -10.67 -5.72 10.51
C PRO A 31 -11.30 -6.88 9.71
N PRO A 32 -10.83 -7.13 8.49
CA PRO A 32 -11.28 -8.28 7.71
C PRO A 32 -10.92 -9.59 8.42
N LEU A 33 -11.51 -10.69 7.97
CA LEU A 33 -11.13 -12.03 8.45
C LEU A 33 -9.65 -12.30 8.18
N GLU A 34 -8.99 -13.04 9.07
CA GLU A 34 -7.60 -13.47 8.90
C GLU A 34 -7.49 -14.63 7.90
N THR A 35 -7.83 -14.37 6.65
CA THR A 35 -7.70 -15.33 5.54
C THR A 35 -6.93 -14.69 4.39
N LEU A 36 -6.28 -15.53 3.57
CA LEU A 36 -5.52 -15.04 2.42
C LEU A 36 -6.43 -14.38 1.37
N SER A 37 -7.64 -14.89 1.17
CA SER A 37 -8.64 -14.27 0.29
C SER A 37 -9.02 -12.85 0.75
N ALA A 38 -9.23 -12.66 2.05
CA ALA A 38 -9.56 -11.35 2.61
C ALA A 38 -8.39 -10.37 2.58
N LYS A 39 -7.15 -10.86 2.79
CA LYS A 39 -5.92 -10.06 2.59
C LYS A 39 -5.76 -9.63 1.13
N ARG A 40 -6.06 -10.52 0.19
CA ARG A 40 -6.06 -10.21 -1.26
C ARG A 40 -7.11 -9.17 -1.62
N ASP A 41 -8.33 -9.26 -1.07
CA ASP A 41 -9.36 -8.23 -1.28
C ASP A 41 -8.90 -6.87 -0.76
N LEU A 42 -8.29 -6.85 0.43
CA LEU A 42 -7.76 -5.63 1.02
C LEU A 42 -6.68 -5.00 0.12
N LEU A 43 -5.72 -5.79 -0.38
CA LEU A 43 -4.69 -5.31 -1.30
C LEU A 43 -5.29 -4.76 -2.59
N VAL A 44 -6.24 -5.45 -3.20
CA VAL A 44 -6.95 -4.99 -4.42
C VAL A 44 -7.74 -3.70 -4.16
N MET A 45 -8.32 -3.52 -2.97
CA MET A 45 -8.97 -2.26 -2.62
C MET A 45 -7.95 -1.13 -2.43
N LEU A 46 -6.80 -1.43 -1.84
CA LEU A 46 -5.72 -0.46 -1.63
C LEU A 46 -5.12 -0.01 -2.97
N THR A 47 -4.90 -0.89 -3.95
CA THR A 47 -4.41 -0.46 -5.28
C THR A 47 -5.36 0.54 -5.92
N ARG A 48 -6.68 0.42 -5.72
CA ARG A 48 -7.63 1.42 -6.25
C ARG A 48 -7.61 2.70 -5.43
N ARG A 49 -7.74 2.59 -4.11
CA ARG A 49 -8.01 3.73 -3.23
C ARG A 49 -6.77 4.55 -2.91
N THR A 50 -5.64 3.91 -2.68
CA THR A 50 -4.40 4.59 -2.30
C THR A 50 -4.01 5.57 -3.39
N PHE A 51 -4.01 5.16 -4.67
CA PHE A 51 -3.62 6.07 -5.75
C PHE A 51 -4.67 7.13 -6.13
N HIS A 52 -5.94 6.97 -5.72
CA HIS A 52 -6.94 8.03 -5.92
C HIS A 52 -6.61 9.30 -5.14
N HIS A 53 -5.88 9.17 -4.03
CA HIS A 53 -5.49 10.27 -3.16
C HIS A 53 -4.01 10.63 -3.30
N THR A 54 -3.37 10.25 -4.42
CA THR A 54 -1.98 10.61 -4.73
C THR A 54 -1.90 11.51 -5.96
N GLU A 55 -0.74 12.12 -6.17
CA GLU A 55 -0.45 12.83 -7.42
C GLU A 55 -0.71 11.95 -8.66
N PRO A 56 -1.05 12.54 -9.82
CA PRO A 56 -1.30 11.78 -11.04
C PRO A 56 -0.07 10.96 -11.49
N GLY A 57 -0.31 9.79 -12.06
CA GLY A 57 0.75 8.93 -12.63
C GLY A 57 1.35 7.90 -11.68
N ILE A 58 1.05 7.97 -10.37
CA ILE A 58 1.59 7.03 -9.37
C ILE A 58 1.02 5.61 -9.53
N ASN A 59 -0.22 5.46 -10.02
CA ASN A 59 -0.82 4.13 -10.31
C ASN A 59 -0.21 3.46 -11.55
N THR A 60 1.09 3.17 -11.51
CA THR A 60 1.81 2.51 -12.61
C THR A 60 1.54 1.00 -12.56
N PRO A 61 1.22 0.34 -13.70
CA PRO A 61 0.97 -1.10 -13.72
C PRO A 61 2.17 -1.95 -13.27
N GLY A 62 1.90 -3.10 -12.62
CA GLY A 62 2.94 -3.99 -12.09
C GLY A 62 3.90 -4.57 -13.13
N HIS A 63 3.43 -4.82 -14.35
CA HIS A 63 4.28 -5.30 -15.44
C HIS A 63 5.28 -4.24 -15.95
N LYS A 64 5.20 -2.97 -15.49
CA LYS A 64 6.11 -1.88 -15.87
C LYS A 64 7.21 -1.60 -14.83
N VAL A 65 7.38 -2.42 -13.80
CA VAL A 65 8.41 -2.23 -12.76
C VAL A 65 9.78 -1.93 -13.34
N GLU A 66 10.26 -2.70 -14.33
CA GLU A 66 11.58 -2.47 -14.93
C GLU A 66 11.68 -1.12 -15.66
N SER A 67 10.63 -0.74 -16.40
CA SER A 67 10.61 0.56 -17.09
C SER A 67 10.58 1.73 -16.10
N ALA A 68 9.80 1.62 -15.03
CA ALA A 68 9.77 2.60 -13.95
C ALA A 68 11.12 2.68 -13.22
N ARG A 69 11.76 1.52 -12.99
CA ARG A 69 13.08 1.41 -12.35
C ARG A 69 14.17 2.09 -13.18
N LEU A 70 14.21 1.81 -14.48
CA LEU A 70 15.14 2.47 -15.39
C LEU A 70 14.96 3.99 -15.36
N SER A 71 13.71 4.46 -15.42
CA SER A 71 13.38 5.89 -15.37
C SER A 71 13.83 6.55 -14.07
N PHE A 72 13.66 5.86 -12.93
CA PHE A 72 14.12 6.34 -11.63
C PHE A 72 15.65 6.42 -11.53
N ILE A 73 16.36 5.38 -11.99
CA ILE A 73 17.82 5.31 -11.92
C ILE A 73 18.47 6.36 -12.85
N SER A 74 17.97 6.51 -14.07
CA SER A 74 18.56 7.40 -15.07
C SER A 74 18.33 8.89 -14.81
N GLU A 75 17.28 9.23 -14.05
CA GLU A 75 16.91 10.62 -13.78
C GLU A 75 17.90 11.30 -12.83
N GLN A 76 18.27 12.53 -13.19
CA GLN A 76 19.24 13.36 -12.48
C GLN A 76 18.59 14.57 -11.83
N ASP A 77 17.48 15.07 -12.40
CA ASP A 77 16.73 16.15 -11.79
C ASP A 77 16.05 15.64 -10.49
N PRO A 78 16.35 16.22 -9.32
CA PRO A 78 15.84 15.70 -8.06
C PRO A 78 14.31 15.71 -7.96
N ALA A 79 13.65 16.70 -8.56
CA ALA A 79 12.19 16.82 -8.52
C ALA A 79 11.52 15.75 -9.39
N LYS A 80 12.05 15.49 -10.57
CA LYS A 80 11.60 14.41 -11.46
C LYS A 80 11.95 13.03 -10.90
N LYS A 81 13.13 12.88 -10.30
CA LYS A 81 13.58 11.62 -9.70
C LYS A 81 12.64 11.19 -8.58
N ARG A 82 12.14 12.14 -7.77
CA ARG A 82 11.09 11.90 -6.78
C ARG A 82 9.79 11.37 -7.42
N VAL A 83 9.33 11.97 -8.51
CA VAL A 83 8.13 11.49 -9.22
C VAL A 83 8.35 10.07 -9.75
N ASN A 84 9.51 9.82 -10.37
CA ASN A 84 9.86 8.48 -10.87
C ASN A 84 9.94 7.46 -9.72
N ALA A 85 10.44 7.85 -8.54
CA ALA A 85 10.43 7.01 -7.35
C ALA A 85 9.00 6.65 -6.91
N ALA A 86 8.10 7.63 -6.90
CA ALA A 86 6.71 7.42 -6.56
C ALA A 86 5.98 6.52 -7.60
N MET A 87 6.27 6.70 -8.90
CA MET A 87 5.77 5.81 -9.96
C MET A 87 6.28 4.38 -9.80
N LEU A 88 7.57 4.22 -9.46
CA LEU A 88 8.16 2.91 -9.17
C LEU A 88 7.51 2.26 -7.94
N ALA A 89 7.25 3.02 -6.87
CA ALA A 89 6.52 2.53 -5.70
C ALA A 89 5.15 1.96 -6.10
N GLY A 90 4.41 2.67 -6.96
CA GLY A 90 3.12 2.19 -7.45
C GLY A 90 3.24 0.93 -8.33
N ALA A 91 4.24 0.86 -9.20
CA ALA A 91 4.51 -0.33 -10.01
C ALA A 91 4.83 -1.55 -9.13
N LEU A 92 5.69 -1.39 -8.13
CA LEU A 92 6.06 -2.45 -7.19
C LEU A 92 4.85 -2.92 -6.36
N PHE A 93 4.05 -1.99 -5.85
CA PHE A 93 2.84 -2.31 -5.10
C PHE A 93 1.82 -3.09 -5.94
N ASN A 94 1.63 -2.68 -7.20
CA ASN A 94 0.76 -3.39 -8.13
C ASN A 94 1.32 -4.77 -8.50
N ARG A 95 2.63 -4.91 -8.76
CA ARG A 95 3.27 -6.22 -8.99
C ARG A 95 3.10 -7.14 -7.78
N ALA A 96 3.31 -6.65 -6.57
CA ALA A 96 3.09 -7.41 -5.34
C ALA A 96 1.64 -7.89 -5.22
N THR A 97 0.68 -7.02 -5.53
CA THR A 97 -0.75 -7.36 -5.53
C THR A 97 -1.09 -8.43 -6.58
N ASP A 98 -0.51 -8.35 -7.78
CA ASP A 98 -0.69 -9.35 -8.85
C ASP A 98 -0.13 -10.73 -8.43
N ILE A 99 1.07 -10.75 -7.83
CA ILE A 99 1.70 -11.97 -7.32
C ILE A 99 0.87 -12.56 -6.18
N PHE A 100 0.46 -11.73 -5.21
CA PHE A 100 -0.35 -12.19 -4.08
C PHE A 100 -1.69 -12.76 -4.53
N THR A 101 -2.33 -12.14 -5.51
CA THR A 101 -3.56 -12.66 -6.13
C THR A 101 -3.33 -14.04 -6.74
N SER A 102 -2.23 -14.21 -7.47
CA SER A 102 -1.85 -15.51 -8.04
C SER A 102 -1.59 -16.58 -6.96
N ILE A 103 -1.01 -16.20 -5.82
CA ILE A 103 -0.77 -17.11 -4.69
C ILE A 103 -2.10 -17.58 -4.09
N VAL A 104 -3.05 -16.67 -3.85
CA VAL A 104 -4.39 -17.03 -3.36
C VAL A 104 -5.11 -17.94 -4.35
N ASP A 105 -4.98 -17.69 -5.65
CA ASP A 105 -5.58 -18.53 -6.68
C ASP A 105 -4.99 -19.95 -6.68
N LEU A 106 -3.67 -20.10 -6.46
CA LEU A 106 -3.02 -21.41 -6.33
C LEU A 106 -3.53 -22.17 -5.11
N GLU A 107 -3.60 -21.51 -3.95
CA GLU A 107 -4.10 -22.13 -2.73
C GLU A 107 -5.58 -22.54 -2.84
N SER A 108 -6.41 -21.73 -3.52
CA SER A 108 -7.81 -22.06 -3.76
C SER A 108 -7.99 -23.36 -4.57
N LYS A 109 -6.97 -23.77 -5.32
CA LYS A 109 -6.90 -25.02 -6.09
C LYS A 109 -6.22 -26.16 -5.33
N GLY A 110 -5.89 -25.96 -4.05
CA GLY A 110 -5.22 -26.94 -3.20
C GLY A 110 -3.70 -27.01 -3.37
N ILE A 111 -3.08 -26.03 -4.03
CA ILE A 111 -1.62 -25.95 -4.18
C ILE A 111 -1.07 -25.10 -3.04
N ALA A 112 -0.41 -25.73 -2.08
CA ALA A 112 0.20 -25.03 -0.95
C ALA A 112 1.34 -24.12 -1.40
N VAL A 113 1.33 -22.86 -0.95
CA VAL A 113 2.41 -21.90 -1.17
C VAL A 113 3.01 -21.48 0.17
N ASN A 114 4.21 -21.99 0.45
CA ASN A 114 4.91 -21.77 1.70
C ASN A 114 5.53 -20.36 1.75
N GLN A 115 5.93 -19.87 2.92
CA GLN A 115 6.60 -18.56 3.06
C GLN A 115 7.94 -18.49 2.30
N ASP A 116 8.67 -19.60 2.23
CA ASP A 116 9.94 -19.69 1.51
C ASP A 116 9.76 -19.87 -0.01
N ASN A 117 8.51 -19.89 -0.50
CA ASN A 117 8.26 -19.98 -1.94
C ASN A 117 8.73 -18.70 -2.64
N ASN A 118 9.41 -18.84 -3.78
CA ASN A 118 9.91 -17.72 -4.58
C ASN A 118 8.84 -16.65 -4.89
N LEU A 119 7.57 -17.04 -5.09
CA LEU A 119 6.48 -16.09 -5.30
C LEU A 119 6.21 -15.26 -4.04
N MET A 120 6.20 -15.87 -2.86
CA MET A 120 6.03 -15.17 -1.58
C MET A 120 7.20 -14.24 -1.28
N LEU A 121 8.42 -14.69 -1.57
CA LEU A 121 9.64 -13.88 -1.40
C LEU A 121 9.62 -12.67 -2.33
N GLU A 122 9.34 -12.85 -3.62
CA GLU A 122 9.24 -11.75 -4.60
C GLU A 122 8.11 -10.77 -4.24
N CYS A 123 6.95 -11.29 -3.82
CA CYS A 123 5.84 -10.48 -3.35
C CYS A 123 6.25 -9.60 -2.16
N SER A 124 6.97 -10.18 -1.20
CA SER A 124 7.42 -9.47 0.01
C SER A 124 8.44 -8.40 -0.33
N ALA A 125 9.44 -8.73 -1.16
CA ALA A 125 10.43 -7.77 -1.64
C ALA A 125 9.80 -6.58 -2.37
N CYS A 126 8.79 -6.83 -3.22
CA CYS A 126 8.06 -5.76 -3.89
C CYS A 126 7.34 -4.84 -2.89
N PHE A 127 6.69 -5.39 -1.85
CA PHE A 127 6.03 -4.57 -0.84
C PHE A 127 7.01 -3.75 0.01
N GLU A 128 8.13 -4.34 0.41
CA GLU A 128 9.16 -3.65 1.19
C GLU A 128 9.74 -2.45 0.43
N GLU A 129 10.10 -2.65 -0.84
CA GLU A 129 10.63 -1.57 -1.67
C GLU A 129 9.56 -0.51 -1.99
N ALA A 130 8.31 -0.93 -2.26
CA ALA A 130 7.20 -0.01 -2.46
C ALA A 130 6.93 0.86 -1.22
N LEU A 131 7.05 0.30 -0.02
CA LEU A 131 6.87 1.04 1.23
C LEU A 131 7.96 2.09 1.43
N GLU A 132 9.22 1.76 1.11
CA GLU A 132 10.33 2.71 1.22
C GLU A 132 10.19 3.86 0.22
N LEU A 133 9.95 3.55 -1.06
CA LEU A 133 9.76 4.55 -2.11
C LEU A 133 8.46 5.34 -1.94
N GLY A 134 7.45 4.75 -1.29
CA GLY A 134 6.16 5.37 -0.99
C GLY A 134 6.28 6.67 -0.19
N LYS A 135 7.37 6.88 0.56
CA LYS A 135 7.69 8.14 1.25
C LYS A 135 7.83 9.34 0.30
N GLN A 136 8.06 9.10 -0.99
CA GLN A 136 8.19 10.14 -2.01
C GLN A 136 6.83 10.58 -2.60
N VAL A 137 5.76 9.82 -2.34
CA VAL A 137 4.41 10.07 -2.86
C VAL A 137 3.79 11.27 -2.16
N ARG A 138 3.21 12.19 -2.94
CA ARG A 138 2.49 13.35 -2.41
C ARG A 138 1.00 13.27 -2.66
N HIS A 139 0.22 13.91 -1.78
CA HIS A 139 -1.21 14.12 -1.98
C HIS A 139 -1.44 15.07 -3.17
N PRO A 140 -2.50 14.88 -3.98
CA PRO A 140 -2.73 15.67 -5.20
C PRO A 140 -3.01 17.15 -4.90
N SER A 141 -3.39 17.51 -3.66
CA SER A 141 -3.53 18.91 -3.24
C SER A 141 -2.19 19.62 -2.94
N GLY A 142 -1.05 18.92 -2.99
CA GLY A 142 0.27 19.46 -2.66
C GLY A 142 0.52 19.74 -1.17
N HIS A 143 -0.45 19.45 -0.30
CA HIS A 143 -0.28 19.49 1.16
C HIS A 143 0.30 18.16 1.67
N GLU A 144 0.98 18.17 2.81
CA GLU A 144 1.43 16.93 3.46
C GLU A 144 0.23 16.06 3.86
N GLY A 145 0.28 14.78 3.50
CA GLY A 145 -0.64 13.74 3.98
C GLY A 145 -1.84 13.44 3.09
N VAL A 146 -2.20 12.15 3.05
CA VAL A 146 -3.57 11.66 2.81
C VAL A 146 -4.38 11.86 4.08
#